data_AF-A0A7C2PP47-F1
#
_entry.id   AF-A0A7C2PP47-F1
#
_cell.length_a   1.000
_cell.length_b   1.000
_cell.length_c   1.000
_cell.angle_alpha   90.00
_cell.angle_beta   90.00
_cell.angle_gamma   90.00
#
_symmetry.space_group_name_H-M   'P 1'
#
loop_
_entity.id
_entity.type
_entity.pdbx_description
1 polymer ?
#
loop_
_entity_poly.entity_id
_entity_poly.type
_entity_poly.pdbx_seq_one_letter_code
_entity_poly.pdbx_strand_id
1 'polypeptide(L)'
;MGIFALQSLAGGFLDEDLKHFNKVFDDWCVQFESFEDAQLILDTLEGNDTIKIVEITPLSYPKYFFPKLQGIIHATREYEGKIICIVEPQMGMSFRIAVCDMKTKQVRMLRTRYKTAHSVEGVFANLSFEL
;
A
#
# COMPACT_ATOMS: atom_id res chain seq x y z
N MET A 1 -2.86 0.37 -17.67
CA MET A 1 -2.45 -0.97 -17.22
C MET A 1 -2.53 -0.96 -15.71
N GLY A 2 -3.37 -1.82 -15.14
CA GLY A 2 -3.42 -2.02 -13.70
C GLY A 2 -2.34 -3.00 -13.26
N ILE A 3 -2.12 -3.10 -11.96
CA ILE A 3 -1.34 -4.19 -11.36
C ILE A 3 -2.34 -4.93 -10.49
N PHE A 4 -2.56 -6.21 -10.76
CA PHE A 4 -3.43 -7.05 -9.96
C PHE A 4 -2.62 -8.15 -9.30
N ALA A 5 -3.04 -8.58 -8.11
CA ALA A 5 -2.41 -9.66 -7.38
C ALA A 5 -3.46 -10.54 -6.69
N LEU A 6 -3.07 -11.76 -6.34
CA LEU A 6 -3.89 -12.68 -5.56
C LEU A 6 -3.55 -12.55 -4.07
N GLN A 7 -4.55 -12.17 -3.27
CA GLN A 7 -4.43 -11.98 -1.83
C GLN A 7 -5.27 -13.01 -1.08
N SER A 8 -4.69 -13.69 -0.09
CA SER A 8 -5.47 -14.55 0.80
C SER A 8 -6.43 -13.71 1.64
N LEU A 9 -7.59 -14.26 2.02
CA LEU A 9 -8.50 -13.64 2.97
C LEU A 9 -7.86 -13.41 4.35
N ALA A 10 -6.87 -14.22 4.74
CA ALA A 10 -6.07 -14.03 5.95
C ALA A 10 -4.99 -12.95 5.81
N GLY A 11 -4.84 -12.37 4.61
CA GLY A 11 -3.77 -11.44 4.25
C GLY A 11 -2.58 -12.13 3.60
N GLY A 12 -1.70 -11.32 2.98
CA GLY A 12 -0.56 -11.79 2.21
C GLY A 12 -0.88 -12.10 0.75
N PHE A 13 0.15 -12.18 -0.08
CA PHE A 13 0.10 -12.19 -1.55
C PHE A 13 0.77 -13.43 -2.09
N LEU A 14 0.15 -14.07 -3.07
CA LEU A 14 0.67 -15.28 -3.68
C LEU A 14 2.06 -15.02 -4.29
N ASP A 15 3.02 -15.90 -3.99
CA ASP A 15 4.38 -15.86 -4.53
C ASP A 15 4.40 -16.26 -6.01
N GLU A 16 5.50 -15.94 -6.70
CA GLU A 16 5.71 -16.29 -8.12
C GLU A 16 5.70 -17.81 -8.38
N ASP A 17 6.03 -18.63 -7.36
CA ASP A 17 5.98 -20.09 -7.42
C ASP A 17 4.56 -20.67 -7.27
N LEU A 18 3.56 -19.82 -6.99
CA LEU A 18 2.15 -20.16 -6.78
C LEU A 18 1.92 -21.14 -5.61
N LYS A 19 2.77 -21.09 -4.58
CA LYS A 19 2.76 -22.03 -3.44
C LYS A 19 2.55 -21.38 -2.09
N HIS A 20 3.06 -20.16 -1.89
CA HIS A 20 3.01 -19.51 -0.59
C HIS A 20 2.45 -18.10 -0.69
N PHE A 21 2.00 -17.57 0.46
CA PHE A 21 1.56 -16.19 0.57
C PHE A 21 2.58 -15.36 1.34
N ASN A 22 3.22 -14.41 0.66
CA ASN A 22 4.11 -13.43 1.23
C ASN A 22 3.33 -12.38 2.03
N LYS A 23 3.79 -12.05 3.23
CA LYS A 23 3.08 -11.09 4.11
C LYS A 23 2.95 -9.69 3.51
N VAL A 24 3.88 -9.30 2.65
CA VAL A 24 3.98 -7.97 2.03
C VAL A 24 3.95 -8.16 0.52
N PHE A 25 3.28 -7.26 -0.19
CA PHE A 25 3.36 -7.21 -1.64
C PHE A 25 4.70 -6.60 -2.07
N ASP A 26 5.49 -7.38 -2.79
CA ASP A 26 6.84 -7.05 -3.27
C ASP A 26 7.11 -7.69 -4.63
N ASP A 27 8.37 -7.63 -5.08
CA ASP A 27 8.79 -8.13 -6.39
C ASP A 27 8.75 -9.66 -6.53
N TRP A 28 8.56 -10.41 -5.43
CA TRP A 28 8.42 -11.88 -5.46
C TRP A 28 6.95 -12.34 -5.47
N CYS A 29 6.02 -11.39 -5.42
CA CYS A 29 4.60 -11.67 -5.54
C CYS A 29 4.20 -11.74 -7.02
N VAL A 30 3.35 -12.68 -7.39
CA VAL A 30 2.80 -12.76 -8.74
C VAL A 30 1.97 -11.50 -9.06
N GLN A 31 2.12 -10.99 -10.28
CA GLN A 31 1.43 -9.79 -10.76
C GLN A 31 0.77 -10.04 -12.10
N PHE A 32 -0.39 -9.42 -12.29
CA PHE A 32 -1.18 -9.51 -13.51
C PHE A 32 -1.47 -8.13 -14.07
N GLU A 33 -1.46 -8.01 -15.40
CA GLU A 33 -1.73 -6.75 -16.10
C GLU A 33 -3.23 -6.45 -16.22
N SER A 34 -4.06 -7.50 -16.07
CA SER A 34 -5.52 -7.45 -16.16
C SER A 34 -6.19 -8.27 -15.06
N PHE A 35 -7.45 -7.96 -14.78
CA PHE A 35 -8.26 -8.73 -13.85
C PHE A 35 -8.53 -10.13 -14.42
N GLU A 36 -8.73 -10.21 -15.72
CA GLU A 36 -9.02 -11.44 -16.46
C GLU A 36 -7.87 -12.45 -16.35
N ASP A 37 -6.62 -11.99 -16.49
CA ASP A 37 -5.44 -12.86 -16.32
C ASP A 37 -5.33 -13.38 -14.89
N ALA A 38 -5.59 -12.52 -13.90
CA ALA A 38 -5.59 -12.89 -12.49
C ALA A 38 -6.69 -13.92 -12.18
N GLN A 39 -7.87 -13.76 -12.76
CA GLN A 39 -8.99 -14.70 -12.62
C GLN A 39 -8.66 -16.07 -13.21
N LEU A 40 -7.99 -16.09 -14.36
CA LEU A 40 -7.60 -17.33 -15.02
C LEU A 40 -6.66 -18.16 -14.15
N ILE A 41 -5.69 -17.51 -13.48
CA ILE A 41 -4.83 -18.20 -12.51
C ILE A 41 -5.61 -18.62 -11.27
N LEU A 42 -6.44 -17.73 -10.70
CA LEU A 42 -7.24 -18.03 -9.51
C LEU A 42 -8.11 -19.28 -9.69
N ASP A 43 -8.73 -19.45 -10.85
CA ASP A 43 -9.60 -20.60 -11.16
C ASP A 43 -8.83 -21.94 -11.19
N THR A 44 -7.51 -21.92 -11.33
CA THR A 44 -6.65 -23.13 -11.33
C THR A 44 -6.11 -23.50 -9.95
N LEU A 45 -6.21 -22.62 -8.95
CA LEU A 45 -5.65 -22.85 -7.63
C LEU A 45 -6.59 -23.64 -6.73
N GLU A 46 -6.03 -24.57 -5.96
CA GLU A 46 -6.78 -25.24 -4.88
C GLU A 46 -7.10 -24.24 -3.76
N GLY A 47 -8.34 -24.24 -3.26
CA GLY A 47 -8.78 -23.31 -2.20
C GLY A 47 -8.98 -21.87 -2.69
N ASN A 48 -9.33 -21.69 -3.97
CA ASN A 48 -9.60 -20.38 -4.58
C ASN A 48 -10.70 -19.56 -3.89
N ASP A 49 -11.59 -20.19 -3.15
CA ASP A 49 -12.61 -19.56 -2.30
C ASP A 49 -12.04 -18.73 -1.15
N THR A 50 -10.77 -18.98 -0.78
CA THR A 50 -10.04 -18.25 0.25
C THR A 50 -9.08 -17.19 -0.29
N ILE A 51 -9.13 -16.93 -1.59
CA ILE A 51 -8.24 -16.01 -2.30
C ILE A 51 -9.10 -14.98 -3.04
N LYS A 52 -8.66 -13.73 -3.06
CA LYS A 52 -9.31 -12.66 -3.81
C LYS A 52 -8.30 -11.96 -4.71
N ILE A 53 -8.78 -11.47 -5.86
CA ILE A 53 -8.02 -10.57 -6.72
C ILE A 53 -8.10 -9.17 -6.11
N VAL A 54 -6.95 -8.51 -5.99
CA VAL A 54 -6.86 -7.13 -5.53
C VAL A 54 -6.08 -6.28 -6.52
N GLU A 55 -6.56 -5.05 -6.74
CA GLU A 55 -5.81 -4.06 -7.49
C GLU A 55 -4.76 -3.40 -6.59
N ILE A 56 -3.52 -3.43 -7.07
CA ILE A 56 -2.38 -2.83 -6.41
C ILE A 56 -2.27 -1.38 -6.89
N THR A 57 -2.62 -0.45 -6.01
CA THR A 57 -2.58 0.98 -6.30
C THR A 57 -1.62 1.69 -5.34
N PRO A 58 -1.12 2.89 -5.70
CA PRO A 58 -0.36 3.73 -4.77
C PRO A 58 -1.12 4.07 -3.49
N LEU A 59 -2.46 4.04 -3.53
CA LEU A 59 -3.30 4.29 -2.38
C LEU A 59 -3.38 3.07 -1.45
N SER A 60 -3.54 1.87 -2.00
CA SER A 60 -3.62 0.62 -1.22
C SER A 60 -2.25 0.10 -0.78
N TYR A 61 -1.21 0.24 -1.60
CA TYR A 61 0.13 -0.30 -1.38
C TYR A 61 1.24 0.72 -1.66
N PRO A 62 1.27 1.86 -0.95
CA PRO A 62 2.19 2.97 -1.26
C PRO A 62 3.67 2.58 -1.20
N LYS A 63 4.06 1.65 -0.33
CA LYS A 63 5.47 1.22 -0.21
C LYS A 63 6.03 0.62 -1.51
N TYR A 64 5.18 -0.06 -2.27
CA TYR A 64 5.56 -0.64 -3.56
C TYR A 64 5.92 0.46 -4.56
N PHE A 65 5.14 1.54 -4.60
CA PHE A 65 5.35 2.68 -5.52
C PHE A 65 6.39 3.69 -5.02
N PHE A 66 6.71 3.66 -3.73
CA PHE A 66 7.62 4.59 -3.07
C PHE A 66 8.62 3.84 -2.18
N PRO A 67 9.73 3.30 -2.72
CA PRO A 67 10.67 2.47 -1.96
C PRO A 67 11.32 3.17 -0.75
N LYS A 68 11.39 4.51 -0.78
CA LYS A 68 11.89 5.32 0.34
C LYS A 68 10.86 5.51 1.47
N LEU A 69 9.61 5.11 1.27
CA LEU A 69 8.57 5.14 2.30
C LEU A 69 8.76 3.95 3.24
N GLN A 70 9.10 4.23 4.49
CA GLN A 70 9.39 3.24 5.52
C GLN A 70 8.46 3.44 6.74
N GLY A 71 8.29 2.38 7.54
CA GLY A 71 7.39 2.37 8.70
C GLY A 71 6.04 1.72 8.44
N ILE A 72 5.16 1.70 9.44
CA ILE A 72 3.81 1.12 9.35
C ILE A 72 2.87 2.20 8.82
N ILE A 73 2.15 1.88 7.73
CA ILE A 73 1.19 2.81 7.12
C ILE A 73 -0.18 2.52 7.72
N HIS A 74 -0.79 3.53 8.33
CA HIS A 74 -2.09 3.41 9.00
C HIS A 74 -3.24 3.92 8.16
N ALA A 75 -2.98 4.92 7.31
CA ALA A 75 -3.97 5.48 6.39
C ALA A 75 -3.26 6.15 5.22
N THR A 76 -3.96 6.21 4.09
CA THR A 76 -3.51 6.87 2.88
C THR A 76 -4.63 7.71 2.29
N ARG A 77 -4.27 8.81 1.63
CA ARG A 77 -5.19 9.56 0.76
C ARG A 77 -4.44 10.14 -0.43
N GLU A 78 -5.17 10.34 -1.51
CA GLU A 78 -4.68 11.09 -2.66
C GLU A 78 -5.06 12.58 -2.51
N TYR A 79 -4.15 13.47 -2.91
CA TYR A 79 -4.40 14.89 -3.03
C TYR A 79 -3.40 15.51 -4.01
N GLU A 80 -3.91 16.05 -5.12
CA GLU A 80 -3.13 16.77 -6.14
C GLU A 80 -1.88 15.99 -6.62
N GLY A 81 -2.08 14.72 -6.99
CA GLY A 81 -1.01 13.86 -7.47
C GLY A 81 -0.01 13.47 -6.39
N LYS A 82 -0.40 13.55 -5.12
CA LYS A 82 0.41 13.11 -3.98
C LYS A 82 -0.35 12.07 -3.17
N ILE A 83 0.36 11.04 -2.73
CA ILE A 83 -0.13 10.08 -1.75
C ILE A 83 0.36 10.54 -0.39
N ILE A 84 -0.57 10.99 0.44
CA ILE A 84 -0.32 11.38 1.82
C ILE A 84 -0.55 10.14 2.67
N CYS A 85 0.40 9.81 3.56
CA CYS A 85 0.32 8.65 4.43
C CYS A 85 0.41 9.06 5.90
N ILE A 86 -0.43 8.47 6.76
CA ILE A 86 -0.15 8.40 8.19
C ILE A 86 0.84 7.26 8.40
N VAL A 87 1.99 7.59 8.98
CA VAL A 87 3.10 6.65 9.17
C VAL A 87 3.50 6.59 10.63
N GLU A 88 3.59 5.38 11.15
CA GLU A 88 4.28 5.07 12.39
C GLU A 88 5.66 4.50 12.05
N PRO A 89 6.77 5.23 12.25
CA PRO A 89 8.09 4.80 11.76
C PRO A 89 8.52 3.42 12.28
N GLN A 90 8.21 3.14 13.54
CA GLN A 90 8.37 1.83 14.19
C GLN A 90 7.26 1.69 15.23
N MET A 91 6.86 0.46 15.53
CA MET A 91 5.78 0.19 16.50
C MET A 91 6.06 0.86 17.85
N GLY A 92 5.10 1.64 18.34
CA GLY A 92 5.18 2.42 19.57
C GLY A 92 5.80 3.81 19.43
N MET A 93 6.28 4.21 18.23
CA MET A 93 6.78 5.56 18.00
C MET A 93 5.67 6.56 17.69
N SER A 94 5.98 7.85 17.82
CA SER A 94 5.07 8.91 17.41
C SER A 94 4.77 8.85 15.91
N PHE A 95 3.49 9.02 15.58
CA PHE A 95 2.98 9.08 14.22
C PHE A 95 3.49 10.33 13.50
N ARG A 96 3.64 10.23 12.19
CA ARG A 96 4.10 11.29 11.30
C ARG A 96 3.30 11.23 10.01
N ILE A 97 3.36 12.31 9.24
CA ILE A 97 2.81 12.35 7.89
C ILE A 97 3.95 12.20 6.88
N ALA A 98 3.79 11.28 5.94
CA ALA A 98 4.60 11.20 4.74
C ALA A 98 3.84 11.79 3.56
N VAL A 99 4.53 12.49 2.68
CA VAL A 99 3.99 13.02 1.44
C VAL A 99 4.77 12.41 0.29
N CYS A 100 4.11 11.65 -0.56
CA CYS A 100 4.74 10.91 -1.65
C CYS A 100 4.26 11.49 -3.00
N ASP A 101 5.18 12.01 -3.80
CA ASP A 101 4.83 12.66 -5.07
C ASP A 101 4.77 11.64 -6.22
N MET A 102 3.60 11.52 -6.86
CA MET A 102 3.36 10.48 -7.87
C MET A 102 4.23 10.62 -9.12
N LYS A 103 4.66 11.84 -9.45
CA LYS A 103 5.43 12.15 -10.66
C LYS A 103 6.92 11.94 -10.44
N THR A 104 7.46 12.45 -9.33
CA THR A 104 8.89 12.41 -9.00
C THR A 104 9.30 11.20 -8.18
N LYS A 105 8.32 10.45 -7.63
CA LYS A 105 8.52 9.35 -6.66
C LYS A 105 9.24 9.77 -5.38
N GLN A 106 9.34 11.07 -5.11
CA GLN A 106 9.97 11.56 -3.88
C GLN A 106 9.05 11.37 -2.67
N VAL A 107 9.66 11.03 -1.54
CA VAL A 107 8.98 10.88 -0.25
C VAL A 107 9.52 11.93 0.71
N ARG A 108 8.63 12.78 1.24
CA ARG A 108 8.95 13.78 2.27
C ARG A 108 8.22 13.46 3.56
N MET A 109 8.99 13.15 4.60
CA MET A 109 8.46 13.02 5.96
C MET A 109 8.32 14.40 6.61
N LEU A 110 7.13 14.77 7.05
CA LEU A 110 6.93 16.01 7.81
C LEU A 110 7.62 15.92 9.17
N ARG A 111 8.14 17.06 9.65
CA ARG A 111 8.91 17.13 10.91
C ARG A 111 8.03 16.93 12.14
N THR A 112 6.77 17.36 12.08
CA THR A 112 5.80 17.24 13.17
C THR A 112 5.58 15.78 13.53
N ARG A 113 5.49 15.52 14.84
CA ARG A 113 5.24 14.21 15.43
C ARG A 113 3.95 14.27 16.22
N TYR A 114 3.15 13.22 16.14
CA TYR A 114 1.84 13.10 16.74
C TYR A 114 1.86 11.91 17.70
N LYS A 115 1.34 12.10 18.92
CA LYS A 115 1.37 11.04 19.94
C LYS A 115 0.39 9.90 19.63
N THR A 116 -0.72 10.21 18.98
CA THR A 116 -1.80 9.25 18.71
C THR A 116 -2.25 9.33 17.26
N ALA A 117 -2.79 8.23 16.73
CA ALA A 117 -3.43 8.18 15.42
C ALA A 117 -4.52 9.27 15.27
N HIS A 118 -5.36 9.43 16.30
CA HIS A 118 -6.42 10.44 16.26
C HIS A 118 -5.90 11.88 16.11
N SER A 119 -4.79 12.22 16.78
CA SER A 119 -4.20 13.56 16.66
C SER A 119 -3.63 13.86 15.27
N VAL A 120 -3.24 12.83 14.52
CA VAL A 120 -2.75 13.01 13.14
C VAL A 120 -3.89 13.00 12.12
N GLU A 121 -4.99 12.28 12.36
CA GLU A 121 -6.16 12.20 11.44
C GLU A 121 -6.72 13.58 11.07
N GLY A 122 -6.89 14.48 12.06
CA GLY A 122 -7.43 15.82 11.80
C GLY A 122 -6.53 16.66 10.88
N VAL A 123 -5.21 16.58 11.06
CA VAL A 123 -4.26 17.24 10.15
C VAL A 123 -4.23 16.54 8.81
N PHE A 124 -4.18 15.21 8.81
CA PHE A 124 -4.18 14.39 7.62
C PHE A 124 -5.34 14.71 6.70
N ALA A 125 -6.57 14.81 7.22
CA ALA A 125 -7.79 15.12 6.46
C ALA A 125 -7.75 16.51 5.80
N ASN A 126 -7.14 17.49 6.48
CA ASN A 126 -7.15 18.90 6.05
C ASN A 126 -5.84 19.35 5.40
N LEU A 127 -4.84 18.48 5.28
CA LEU A 127 -3.52 18.84 4.76
C LEU A 127 -3.61 19.27 3.29
N SER A 128 -3.62 20.58 3.03
CA SER A 128 -3.40 21.14 1.70
C SER A 128 -1.93 21.50 1.54
N PHE A 129 -1.48 21.56 0.29
CA PHE A 129 -0.21 22.16 -0.06
C PHE A 129 -0.53 23.42 -0.86
N GLU A 130 -0.59 24.57 -0.19
CA GLU A 130 -0.55 25.83 -0.92
C GLU A 130 0.84 25.94 -1.56
N LEU A 131 0.86 26.14 -2.88
CA LEU A 131 2.07 26.45 -3.64
C LEU A 131 2.55 27.87 -3.36
#